data_AF-A0A534N2X7-F1
#
_entry.id   AF-A0A534N2X7-F1
#
_cell.length_a   1.000
_cell.length_b   1.000
_cell.length_c   1.000
_cell.angle_alpha   90.00
_cell.angle_beta   90.00
_cell.angle_gamma   90.00
#
_symmetry.space_group_name_H-M   'P 1'
#
loop_
_entity.id
_entity.type
_entity.pdbx_description
1 polymer ?
#
loop_
_entity_poly.entity_id
_entity_poly.type
_entity_poly.pdbx_seq_one_letter_code
_entity_poly.pdbx_strand_id
1 'polypeptide(L)'
;MNRLWALLVALCAVGILLASPFLLGAIRVAQRAGVRDAFWPANVLAALVFGALHFPSIAPARIPLTGAVIAYVLLANGIAGVVFGWMFRRRGLEGAMVAHGSADVWLQAALPALLA
;
A
#
# COMPACT_ATOMS: atom_id res chain seq x y z
N MET A 1 -1.16 -28.17 9.47
CA MET A 1 -0.65 -27.04 8.66
C MET A 1 -0.56 -27.48 7.21
N ASN A 2 -1.33 -26.84 6.33
CA ASN A 2 -1.67 -27.40 5.02
C ASN A 2 -0.57 -27.03 4.00
N ARG A 3 -0.25 -27.90 3.04
CA ARG A 3 0.78 -27.66 2.00
C ARG A 3 0.62 -26.32 1.27
N LEU A 4 -0.63 -25.84 1.12
CA LEU A 4 -0.97 -24.54 0.56
C LEU A 4 -0.37 -23.36 1.34
N TRP A 5 -0.40 -23.41 2.68
CA TRP A 5 0.17 -22.36 3.53
C TRP A 5 1.69 -22.31 3.43
N ALA A 6 2.34 -23.48 3.42
CA ALA A 6 3.78 -23.55 3.23
C ALA A 6 4.21 -23.00 1.86
N LEU A 7 3.43 -23.25 0.80
CA LEU A 7 3.67 -22.71 -0.53
C LEU A 7 3.49 -21.19 -0.58
N LEU A 8 2.44 -20.63 0.04
CA LEU A 8 2.23 -19.18 0.09
C LEU A 8 3.37 -18.48 0.83
N VAL A 9 3.81 -19.01 1.97
CA VAL A 9 4.94 -18.47 2.73
C VAL A 9 6.23 -18.56 1.92
N ALA A 10 6.47 -19.69 1.24
CA ALA A 10 7.64 -19.86 0.38
C ALA A 10 7.64 -18.87 -0.79
N LEU A 11 6.49 -18.63 -1.44
CA LEU A 11 6.36 -17.66 -2.53
C LEU A 11 6.63 -16.22 -2.05
N CYS A 12 6.12 -15.84 -0.87
CA CYS A 12 6.44 -14.55 -0.26
C CYS A 12 7.93 -14.41 0.05
N ALA A 13 8.55 -15.44 0.63
CA ALA A 13 9.98 -15.42 0.95
C ALA A 13 10.86 -15.32 -0.31
N VAL A 14 10.55 -16.09 -1.35
CA VAL A 14 11.24 -16.02 -2.64
C VAL A 14 11.04 -14.63 -3.27
N GLY A 15 9.84 -14.06 -3.22
CA GLY A 15 9.57 -12.71 -3.68
C GLY A 15 10.42 -11.64 -2.98
N ILE A 16 10.54 -11.72 -1.65
CA ILE A 16 11.37 -10.82 -0.85
C ILE A 16 12.85 -10.95 -1.24
N LEU A 17 13.35 -12.19 -1.35
CA LEU A 17 14.73 -12.46 -1.71
C LEU A 17 15.05 -11.94 -3.12
N LEU A 18 14.18 -12.17 -4.10
CA LEU A 18 14.34 -11.66 -5.46
C LEU A 18 14.27 -10.13 -5.55
N ALA A 19 13.46 -9.48 -4.72
CA ALA A 19 13.35 -8.01 -4.69
C ALA A 19 14.52 -7.32 -3.96
N SER A 20 15.15 -8.02 -3.00
CA SER A 20 16.21 -7.48 -2.14
C SER A 20 17.43 -6.87 -2.88
N PRO A 21 18.01 -7.44 -3.96
CA PRO A 21 19.13 -6.82 -4.66
C PRO A 21 18.73 -5.52 -5.38
N PHE A 22 17.49 -5.43 -5.88
CA PHE A 22 16.98 -4.21 -6.53
C PHE A 22 16.78 -3.10 -5.50
N LEU A 23 16.24 -3.44 -4.32
CA LEU A 23 16.08 -2.49 -3.22
C LEU A 23 17.43 -1.94 -2.74
N LEU A 24 18.41 -2.83 -2.54
CA LEU A 24 19.77 -2.45 -2.17
C LEU A 24 20.47 -1.62 -3.26
N GLY A 25 20.23 -1.95 -4.54
CA GLY A 25 20.70 -1.17 -5.68
C GLY A 25 20.14 0.25 -5.66
N ALA A 26 18.82 0.39 -5.49
CA ALA A 26 18.14 1.68 -5.41
C ALA A 26 18.63 2.54 -4.25
N ILE A 27 18.83 1.94 -3.06
CA ILE A 27 19.39 2.64 -1.89
C ILE A 27 20.79 3.16 -2.20
N ARG A 28 21.66 2.33 -2.80
CA ARG A 28 23.03 2.75 -3.15
C ARG A 28 23.05 3.86 -4.19
N VAL A 29 22.16 3.82 -5.18
CA VAL A 29 22.01 4.90 -6.16
C VAL A 29 21.54 6.19 -5.49
N ALA A 30 20.53 6.12 -4.62
CA ALA A 30 20.03 7.29 -3.89
C ALA A 30 21.11 7.92 -2.98
N GLN A 31 21.91 7.08 -2.31
CA GLN A 31 23.06 7.53 -1.51
C GLN A 31 24.12 8.21 -2.37
N ARG A 32 24.49 7.62 -3.53
CA ARG A 32 25.45 8.22 -4.47
C ARG A 32 24.95 9.53 -5.09
N ALA A 33 23.64 9.64 -5.31
CA ALA A 33 22.99 10.85 -5.81
C ALA A 33 22.83 11.94 -4.72
N GLY A 34 23.25 11.69 -3.48
CA GLY A 34 23.20 12.67 -2.39
C GLY A 34 21.78 12.95 -1.87
N VAL A 35 20.83 12.02 -2.04
CA VAL A 35 19.46 12.19 -1.54
C VAL A 35 19.45 12.17 -0.01
N ARG A 36 19.06 13.30 0.60
CA ARG A 36 19.08 13.50 2.07
C ARG A 36 17.75 13.21 2.76
N ASP A 37 16.61 13.50 2.12
CA ASP A 37 15.27 13.15 2.60
C ASP A 37 14.50 12.40 1.51
N ALA A 38 14.67 11.07 1.50
CA ALA A 38 13.97 10.19 0.57
C ALA A 38 12.55 9.84 1.04
N PHE A 39 12.14 10.24 2.24
CA PHE A 39 10.92 9.72 2.85
C PHE A 39 9.68 10.08 2.05
N TRP A 40 9.45 11.37 1.79
CA TRP A 40 8.25 11.82 1.10
C TRP A 40 8.13 11.29 -0.33
N PRO A 41 9.17 11.34 -1.20
CA PRO A 41 9.07 10.77 -2.53
C PRO A 41 8.88 9.24 -2.50
N ALA A 42 9.55 8.52 -1.59
CA ALA A 42 9.35 7.08 -1.43
C ALA A 42 7.93 6.75 -0.92
N ASN A 43 7.40 7.54 0.02
CA ASN A 43 6.04 7.38 0.54
C ASN A 43 5.00 7.65 -0.53
N VAL A 44 5.15 8.72 -1.33
CA VAL A 44 4.24 9.01 -2.45
C VAL A 44 4.26 7.87 -3.47
N LEU A 45 5.45 7.36 -3.82
CA LEU A 45 5.56 6.21 -4.73
C LEU A 45 4.86 4.97 -4.14
N ALA A 46 5.11 4.65 -2.87
CA ALA A 46 4.47 3.53 -2.18
C ALA A 46 2.95 3.69 -2.14
N ALA A 47 2.44 4.91 -1.92
CA ALA A 47 1.02 5.23 -1.89
C ALA A 47 0.37 5.09 -3.28
N LEU A 48 1.06 5.45 -4.36
CA LEU A 48 0.57 5.23 -5.73
C LEU A 48 0.49 3.74 -6.07
N VAL A 49 1.51 2.95 -5.67
CA VAL A 49 1.50 1.49 -5.83
C VAL A 49 0.37 0.88 -5.00
N PHE A 50 0.20 1.32 -3.75
CA PHE A 50 -0.91 0.92 -2.90
C PHE A 50 -2.26 1.20 -3.58
N GLY A 51 -2.47 2.41 -4.12
CA GLY A 51 -3.70 2.73 -4.83
C GLY A 51 -3.92 1.88 -6.09
N ALA A 52 -2.88 1.59 -6.86
CA ALA A 52 -2.97 0.71 -8.01
C ALA A 52 -3.37 -0.73 -7.62
N LEU A 53 -2.87 -1.23 -6.50
CA LEU A 53 -3.24 -2.56 -5.98
C LEU A 53 -4.71 -2.66 -5.55
N HIS A 54 -5.44 -1.54 -5.43
CA HIS A 54 -6.86 -1.51 -5.07
C HIS A 54 -7.83 -1.55 -6.26
N PHE A 55 -7.35 -1.55 -7.51
CA PHE A 55 -8.23 -1.72 -8.67
C PHE A 55 -9.12 -2.97 -8.66
N PRO A 56 -8.71 -4.13 -8.11
CA PRO A 56 -9.60 -5.28 -7.99
C PRO A 56 -10.87 -5.01 -7.14
N SER A 57 -10.87 -4.00 -6.26
CA SER A 57 -12.01 -3.68 -5.39
C SER A 57 -13.26 -3.23 -6.15
N ILE A 58 -13.10 -2.67 -7.35
CA ILE A 58 -14.23 -2.20 -8.18
C ILE A 58 -14.78 -3.29 -9.11
N ALA A 59 -14.09 -4.43 -9.23
CA ALA A 59 -14.51 -5.51 -10.11
C ALA A 59 -15.91 -6.08 -9.79
N PRO A 60 -16.32 -6.29 -8.52
CA PRO A 60 -17.65 -6.79 -8.18
C PRO A 60 -18.78 -5.85 -8.63
N ALA A 61 -18.52 -4.55 -8.63
CA ALA A 61 -19.50 -3.53 -9.02
C ALA A 61 -19.66 -3.37 -10.55
N ARG A 62 -18.83 -4.06 -11.35
CA ARG A 62 -18.83 -4.00 -12.83
C ARG A 62 -18.79 -2.57 -13.40
N ILE A 63 -18.13 -1.66 -12.69
CA ILE A 63 -17.99 -0.26 -13.11
C ILE A 63 -16.95 -0.18 -14.24
N PRO A 64 -17.26 0.47 -15.38
CA PRO A 64 -16.29 0.67 -16.45
C PRO A 64 -15.04 1.44 -16.00
N LEU A 65 -13.87 1.00 -16.42
CA LEU A 65 -12.58 1.68 -16.18
C LEU A 65 -12.47 2.94 -17.06
N THR A 66 -13.10 4.02 -16.62
CA THR A 66 -12.93 5.35 -17.21
C THR A 66 -11.76 6.08 -16.55
N GLY A 67 -11.22 7.13 -17.19
CA GLY A 67 -10.19 7.98 -16.59
C GLY A 67 -10.60 8.55 -15.23
N ALA A 68 -11.89 8.86 -15.04
CA ALA A 68 -12.42 9.34 -13.77
C ALA A 68 -12.40 8.27 -12.68
N VAL A 69 -12.77 7.02 -13.00
CA VAL A 69 -12.71 5.89 -12.05
C VAL A 69 -11.26 5.56 -11.69
N ILE A 70 -10.35 5.57 -12.67
CA ILE A 70 -8.92 5.39 -12.46
C ILE A 70 -8.38 6.45 -11.49
N ALA A 71 -8.69 7.72 -11.74
CA ALA A 71 -8.29 8.82 -10.88
C ALA A 71 -8.87 8.67 -9.47
N TYR A 72 -10.15 8.31 -9.33
CA TYR A 72 -10.79 8.10 -8.03
C TYR A 72 -10.11 7.00 -7.21
N VAL A 73 -9.91 5.81 -7.79
CA VAL A 73 -9.28 4.68 -7.09
C VAL A 73 -7.86 5.05 -6.66
N LEU A 74 -7.07 5.67 -7.55
CA LEU A 74 -5.71 6.08 -7.24
C LEU A 74 -5.66 7.17 -6.17
N LEU A 75 -6.54 8.19 -6.24
CA LEU A 75 -6.54 9.30 -5.29
C LEU A 75 -7.04 8.87 -3.92
N ALA A 76 -8.17 8.16 -3.84
CA ALA A 76 -8.75 7.74 -2.56
C ALA A 76 -7.77 6.86 -1.78
N ASN A 77 -7.21 5.85 -2.43
CA ASN A 77 -6.25 4.93 -1.80
C ASN A 77 -4.86 5.58 -1.64
N GLY A 78 -4.44 6.43 -2.57
CA GLY A 78 -3.18 7.15 -2.49
C GLY A 78 -3.14 8.13 -1.31
N ILE A 79 -4.21 8.87 -1.05
CA ILE A 79 -4.33 9.74 0.12
C ILE A 79 -4.21 8.93 1.41
N ALA A 80 -4.93 7.80 1.51
CA ALA A 80 -4.81 6.89 2.64
C ALA A 80 -3.37 6.37 2.81
N GLY A 81 -2.74 5.91 1.73
CA GLY A 81 -1.36 5.45 1.72
C GLY A 81 -0.34 6.50 2.20
N VAL A 82 -0.49 7.76 1.77
CA VAL A 82 0.35 8.86 2.25
C VAL A 82 0.20 9.06 3.77
N VAL A 83 -1.03 9.02 4.28
CA VAL A 83 -1.33 9.14 5.72
C VAL A 83 -0.74 7.96 6.49
N PHE A 84 -0.86 6.74 5.98
CA PHE A 84 -0.28 5.55 6.62
C PHE A 84 1.24 5.62 6.69
N GLY A 85 1.90 6.04 5.61
CA GLY A 85 3.35 6.24 5.63
C GLY A 85 3.77 7.39 6.55
N TRP A 86 2.98 8.45 6.65
CA TRP A 86 3.23 9.51 7.63
C TRP A 86 3.11 9.00 9.07
N MET A 87 2.10 8.17 9.36
CA MET A 87 1.97 7.49 10.65
C MET A 87 3.14 6.54 10.91
N PHE A 88 3.61 5.81 9.89
CA PHE A 88 4.83 5.01 9.98
C PHE A 88 6.04 5.86 10.40
N ARG A 89 6.25 7.03 9.78
CA ARG A 89 7.35 7.93 10.15
C ARG A 89 7.25 8.46 11.57
N ARG A 90 6.02 8.68 12.07
CA ARG A 90 5.77 9.33 13.37
C ARG A 90 5.72 8.32 14.53
N ARG A 91 5.23 7.11 14.28
CA ARG A 91 4.82 6.13 15.30
C ARG A 91 5.26 4.70 15.00
N GLY A 92 6.07 4.50 13.95
CA GLY A 92 6.53 3.17 13.54
C GLY A 92 5.43 2.30 12.92
N LEU A 93 5.73 1.01 12.80
CA LEU A 93 4.86 0.04 12.14
C LEU A 93 3.48 -0.08 12.81
N GLU A 94 3.44 -0.08 14.14
CA GLU A 94 2.20 -0.15 14.91
C GLU A 94 1.26 1.01 14.59
N GLY A 95 1.80 2.24 14.52
CA GLY A 95 1.00 3.41 14.16
C GLY A 95 0.42 3.33 12.74
N ALA A 96 1.18 2.78 11.80
CA ALA A 96 0.68 2.52 10.45
C ALA A 96 -0.42 1.45 10.43
N MET A 97 -0.25 0.36 11.17
CA MET A 97 -1.25 -0.71 11.30
C MET A 97 -2.54 -0.20 11.95
N VAL A 98 -2.45 0.62 13.00
CA VAL A 98 -3.63 1.23 13.64
C VAL A 98 -4.33 2.18 12.68
N ALA A 99 -3.59 3.01 11.93
CA ALA A 99 -4.19 3.92 10.96
C ALA A 99 -4.92 3.17 9.82
N HIS A 100 -4.29 2.14 9.27
CA HIS A 100 -4.89 1.28 8.25
C HIS A 100 -6.12 0.54 8.77
N GLY A 101 -5.99 -0.18 9.89
CA GLY A 101 -7.09 -0.92 10.49
C GLY A 101 -8.25 -0.03 10.88
N SER A 102 -7.99 1.20 11.34
CA SER A 102 -9.04 2.18 11.61
C SER A 102 -9.79 2.60 10.35
N ALA A 103 -9.07 2.81 9.23
CA ALA A 103 -9.70 3.12 7.95
C ALA A 103 -10.60 1.97 7.48
N ASP A 104 -10.17 0.72 7.65
CA ASP A 104 -10.98 -0.46 7.32
C ASP A 104 -12.24 -0.55 8.18
N VAL A 105 -12.10 -0.39 9.50
CA VAL A 105 -13.25 -0.40 10.43
C VAL A 105 -14.25 0.68 10.04
N TRP A 106 -13.80 1.89 9.75
CA TRP A 106 -14.70 2.98 9.38
C TRP A 106 -15.36 2.77 8.02
N LEU A 107 -14.58 2.50 6.97
CA LEU A 107 -15.08 2.49 5.60
C LEU A 107 -15.81 1.20 5.23
N GLN A 108 -15.39 0.06 5.78
CA GLN A 108 -15.91 -1.24 5.40
C GLN A 108 -16.95 -1.79 6.37
N ALA A 109 -16.92 -1.37 7.65
CA ALA A 109 -17.85 -1.87 8.66
C ALA A 109 -18.80 -0.77 9.18
N ALA A 110 -18.26 0.28 9.81
CA ALA A 110 -19.08 1.26 10.53
C ALA A 110 -19.95 2.10 9.61
N LEU A 111 -19.38 2.68 8.53
CA LEU A 111 -20.12 3.54 7.62
C LEU A 111 -21.25 2.78 6.90
N PRO A 112 -21.03 1.58 6.31
CA PRO A 112 -22.13 0.79 5.76
C PRO A 112 -23.21 0.46 6.78
N ALA A 113 -22.83 0.11 8.02
CA ALA A 113 -23.79 -0.21 9.07
C ALA A 113 -24.63 1.01 9.53
N LEU A 114 -24.09 2.22 9.45
CA LEU A 114 -24.80 3.46 9.78
C LEU A 114 -25.73 3.94 8.65
N LEU A 115 -25.47 3.52 7.42
CA LEU A 115 -26.24 3.90 6.22
C LEU A 115 -27.30 2.88 5.82
N ALA A 116 -27.33 1.72 6.48
CA ALA A 116 -28.30 0.64 6.28
C ALA A 116 -29.57 0.85 7.10
#